data_AF-A0A8B7RC90-F1
#
_entry.id   AF-A0A8B7RC90-F1
#
_cell.length_a   1.000
_cell.length_b   1.000
_cell.length_c   1.000
_cell.angle_alpha   90.00
_cell.angle_beta   90.00
_cell.angle_gamma   90.00
#
_symmetry.space_group_name_H-M   'P 1'
#
loop_
_entity.id
_entity.type
_entity.pdbx_description
1 polymer ?
#
loop_
_entity_poly.entity_id
_entity_poly.type
_entity_poly.pdbx_seq_one_letter_code
_entity_poly.pdbx_strand_id
1 'polypeptide(L)'
;MTLGSMFRNAAAIYLHLVGSLQRKKAGASLTRYLHQTVSALCHMHDLGPLGSGLVLASVWDVSLLLQEAFPDCSLDVGPSLALASNLELVALHLNPIQLPPQSSPTPSPCSYSRYSVNSTGPSHGSDTDLWTRADASCPVFLEESQFIAHPVLETDRSPGRGGGVGGLVPTLHLLPRVEFVRLASENDAVNLGQGFPDFPPPDFAVEAFRDAVSGNFMLNQYTKAFGYPPLTKILASFFGKLLRQEIDPLENVLVTVGAYGALFTAFQALVDEGDEVIIIEPFFDCYEPMTLMAGGRPVFVSLKPTPTKDQELDCSSNWQLDPTELASKFTSRTKALILNTPNNPLGKVFSKAELELVANLCQQHDVVCITDEVYQWLVYDGCQHISIASLPGMWERTLTIGSAGKTFSVTGWKVGWVLGPNSLMKHLRTVHQNSIYHCPTQTQAAVAQSFQREQLHFGQPSSYFVQFPQATQRKRDHMIRSLQSVGLRPIISKGSYFLIADISDFKSKMPDLPGAVDEPYDRRFIKWMIKNKGLVAIPVSAFYSQPHQKHFDHYIRFCFVKDESTLQAMDKKLQEWKEELGA
;
A
#
# COMPACT_ATOMS: atom_id res chain seq x y z
N MET A 1 15.25 -23.49 -31.09
CA MET A 1 15.28 -22.39 -32.09
C MET A 1 16.73 -22.03 -32.36
N THR A 2 17.09 -21.65 -33.59
CA THR A 2 18.47 -21.23 -33.93
C THR A 2 18.67 -19.74 -33.64
N LEU A 3 19.92 -19.33 -33.37
CA LEU A 3 20.25 -17.95 -32.98
C LEU A 3 19.77 -16.91 -34.02
N GLY A 4 19.88 -17.24 -35.32
CA GLY A 4 19.37 -16.42 -36.44
C GLY A 4 17.85 -16.35 -36.60
N SER A 5 17.06 -16.91 -35.66
CA SER A 5 15.62 -16.61 -35.52
C SER A 5 15.35 -15.57 -34.43
N MET A 6 16.15 -15.56 -33.35
CA MET A 6 16.08 -14.52 -32.31
C MET A 6 16.46 -13.14 -32.87
N PHE A 7 17.54 -13.06 -33.65
CA PHE A 7 17.96 -11.79 -34.26
C PHE A 7 16.92 -11.20 -35.24
N ARG A 8 16.21 -12.05 -36.02
CA ARG A 8 15.14 -11.58 -36.91
C ARG A 8 13.92 -11.07 -36.15
N ASN A 9 13.55 -11.71 -35.04
CA ASN A 9 12.49 -11.20 -34.17
C ASN A 9 12.90 -9.90 -33.48
N ALA A 10 14.15 -9.77 -33.03
CA ALA A 10 14.68 -8.53 -32.44
C ALA A 10 14.63 -7.36 -33.45
N ALA A 11 15.07 -7.58 -34.70
CA ALA A 11 15.01 -6.55 -35.75
C ALA A 11 13.56 -6.13 -36.09
N ALA A 12 12.62 -7.08 -36.14
CA ALA A 12 11.20 -6.78 -36.36
C ALA A 12 10.59 -5.94 -35.23
N ILE A 13 10.90 -6.26 -33.97
CA ILE A 13 10.49 -5.47 -32.80
C ILE A 13 11.10 -4.07 -32.84
N TYR A 14 12.38 -3.95 -33.24
CA TYR A 14 13.09 -2.67 -33.36
C TYR A 14 12.45 -1.75 -34.42
N LEU A 15 12.16 -2.28 -35.62
CA LEU A 15 11.44 -1.57 -36.68
C LEU A 15 10.07 -1.06 -36.22
N HIS A 16 9.34 -1.86 -35.45
CA HIS A 16 8.00 -1.47 -34.96
C HIS A 16 8.07 -0.35 -33.90
N LEU A 17 9.08 -0.38 -33.01
CA LEU A 17 9.35 0.69 -32.05
C LEU A 17 9.79 2.00 -32.73
N VAL A 18 10.69 1.93 -33.71
CA VAL A 18 11.16 3.10 -34.46
C VAL A 18 10.04 3.73 -35.30
N GLY A 19 9.19 2.92 -35.95
CA GLY A 19 8.02 3.41 -36.69
C GLY A 19 6.97 4.09 -35.79
N SER A 20 6.87 3.69 -34.52
CA SER A 20 6.02 4.39 -33.53
C SER A 20 6.61 5.75 -33.13
N LEU A 21 7.93 5.83 -32.97
CA LEU A 21 8.64 7.05 -32.56
C LEU A 21 8.61 8.18 -33.60
N GLN A 22 8.42 7.88 -34.90
CA GLN A 22 8.30 8.90 -35.95
C GLN A 22 7.19 9.95 -35.71
N ARG A 23 6.20 9.67 -34.83
CA ARG A 23 5.13 10.63 -34.48
C ARG A 23 5.48 11.63 -33.38
N LYS A 24 6.66 11.57 -32.75
CA LYS A 24 7.09 12.53 -31.71
C LYS A 24 8.54 12.97 -31.94
N LYS A 25 8.79 14.29 -31.97
CA LYS A 25 10.12 14.88 -32.17
C LYS A 25 11.12 14.40 -31.10
N ALA A 26 11.93 13.40 -31.43
CA ALA A 26 12.99 12.91 -30.56
C ALA A 26 14.18 13.88 -30.57
N GLY A 27 14.45 14.53 -29.44
CA GLY A 27 15.63 15.38 -29.26
C GLY A 27 16.93 14.58 -29.14
N ALA A 28 18.07 15.30 -29.09
CA ALA A 28 19.44 14.76 -29.14
C ALA A 28 19.82 13.72 -28.06
N SER A 29 18.94 13.43 -27.10
CA SER A 29 19.10 12.30 -26.16
C SER A 29 19.03 10.94 -26.85
N LEU A 30 18.22 10.78 -27.91
CA LEU A 30 18.05 9.49 -28.59
C LEU A 30 19.34 9.10 -29.36
N THR A 31 19.94 10.06 -30.07
CA THR A 31 21.22 9.89 -30.78
C THR A 31 22.35 9.48 -29.84
N ARG A 32 22.38 10.05 -28.62
CA ARG A 32 23.37 9.71 -27.58
C ARG A 32 23.20 8.28 -27.05
N TYR A 33 21.96 7.81 -26.92
CA TYR A 33 21.63 6.45 -26.49
C TYR A 33 21.99 5.39 -27.55
N LEU A 34 21.75 5.71 -28.83
CA LEU A 34 22.19 4.91 -29.99
C LEU A 34 23.71 4.75 -30.00
N HIS A 35 24.47 5.83 -29.86
CA HIS A 35 25.93 5.80 -29.84
C HIS A 35 26.49 4.93 -28.70
N GLN A 36 25.90 5.00 -27.50
CA GLN A 36 26.30 4.14 -26.38
C GLN A 36 25.98 2.66 -26.62
N THR A 37 24.83 2.37 -27.25
CA THR A 37 24.41 1.00 -27.56
C THR A 37 25.33 0.34 -28.60
N VAL A 38 25.70 1.06 -29.66
CA VAL A 38 26.65 0.55 -30.68
C VAL A 38 28.06 0.37 -30.08
N SER A 39 28.55 1.34 -29.31
CA SER A 39 29.87 1.24 -28.67
C SER A 39 29.98 0.10 -27.67
N ALA A 40 28.89 -0.29 -27.01
CA ALA A 40 28.86 -1.46 -26.11
C ALA A 40 28.94 -2.79 -26.88
N LEU A 41 28.30 -2.90 -28.05
CA LEU A 41 28.36 -4.09 -28.91
C LEU A 41 29.77 -4.33 -29.45
N CYS A 42 30.51 -3.27 -29.79
CA CYS A 42 31.89 -3.36 -30.27
C CYS A 42 32.91 -3.85 -29.22
N HIS A 43 32.58 -3.85 -27.92
CA HIS A 43 33.49 -4.29 -26.85
C HIS A 43 33.32 -5.76 -26.42
N MET A 44 32.43 -6.53 -27.05
CA MET A 44 32.29 -7.97 -26.76
C MET A 44 33.42 -8.79 -27.42
N HIS A 45 34.55 -8.88 -26.72
CA HIS A 45 35.83 -9.33 -27.28
C HIS A 45 35.96 -10.85 -27.57
N ASP A 46 35.05 -11.68 -27.07
CA ASP A 46 35.10 -13.16 -27.17
C ASP A 46 34.24 -13.75 -28.32
N LEU A 47 34.19 -13.06 -29.47
CA LEU A 47 33.58 -13.59 -30.70
C LEU A 47 34.64 -13.92 -31.74
N GLY A 48 34.98 -15.21 -31.82
CA GLY A 48 35.93 -15.77 -32.80
C GLY A 48 35.54 -15.53 -34.27
N PRO A 49 36.39 -15.89 -35.25
CA PRO A 49 36.45 -15.24 -36.58
C PRO A 49 35.13 -15.09 -37.35
N LEU A 50 34.23 -16.08 -37.28
CA LEU A 50 32.91 -16.03 -37.92
C LEU A 50 31.94 -15.04 -37.25
N GLY A 51 32.03 -14.87 -35.92
CA GLY A 51 31.26 -13.89 -35.17
C GLY A 51 31.74 -12.47 -35.41
N SER A 52 33.06 -12.25 -35.49
CA SER A 52 33.66 -10.94 -35.75
C SER A 52 33.21 -10.38 -37.11
N GLY A 53 33.19 -11.20 -38.16
CA GLY A 53 32.70 -10.82 -39.49
C GLY A 53 31.20 -10.51 -39.53
N LEU A 54 30.37 -11.26 -38.79
CA LEU A 54 28.93 -11.01 -38.69
C LEU A 54 28.59 -9.71 -37.96
N VAL A 55 29.36 -9.34 -36.93
CA VAL A 55 29.23 -8.04 -36.24
C VAL A 55 29.64 -6.89 -37.17
N LEU A 56 30.75 -7.02 -37.90
CA LEU A 56 31.19 -5.97 -38.83
C LEU A 56 30.20 -5.74 -39.98
N ALA A 57 29.64 -6.81 -40.57
CA ALA A 57 28.62 -6.70 -41.62
C ALA A 57 27.34 -5.99 -41.10
N SER A 58 26.86 -6.38 -39.92
CA SER A 58 25.64 -5.78 -39.36
C SER A 58 25.83 -4.33 -38.86
N VAL A 59 27.04 -3.94 -38.46
CA VAL A 59 27.38 -2.52 -38.21
C VAL A 59 27.42 -1.71 -39.52
N TRP A 60 27.90 -2.30 -40.62
CA TRP A 60 27.91 -1.65 -41.94
C TRP A 60 26.50 -1.41 -42.48
N ASP A 61 25.63 -2.43 -42.43
CA ASP A 61 24.22 -2.33 -42.83
C ASP A 61 23.46 -1.27 -42.01
N VAL A 62 23.69 -1.22 -40.69
CA VAL A 62 23.09 -0.20 -39.80
C VAL A 62 23.62 1.20 -40.13
N SER A 63 24.89 1.35 -40.52
CA SER A 63 25.45 2.64 -40.94
C SER A 63 24.80 3.16 -42.22
N LEU A 64 24.61 2.30 -43.23
CA LEU A 64 23.90 2.65 -44.47
C LEU A 64 22.43 3.05 -44.19
N LEU A 65 21.70 2.25 -43.41
CA LEU A 65 20.31 2.55 -43.03
C LEU A 65 20.18 3.87 -42.24
N LEU A 66 21.20 4.27 -41.49
CA LEU A 66 21.24 5.57 -40.81
C LEU A 66 21.56 6.72 -41.77
N GLN A 67 22.41 6.52 -42.78
CA GLN A 67 22.66 7.52 -43.83
C GLN A 67 21.43 7.75 -44.73
N GLU A 68 20.69 6.70 -45.10
CA GLU A 68 19.42 6.85 -45.82
C GLU A 68 18.33 7.56 -44.98
N ALA A 69 18.33 7.36 -43.65
CA ALA A 69 17.35 7.97 -42.74
C ALA A 69 17.68 9.43 -42.34
N PHE A 70 18.95 9.85 -42.39
CA PHE A 70 19.42 11.15 -41.89
C PHE A 70 20.46 11.80 -42.81
N PRO A 71 20.10 12.21 -44.05
CA PRO A 71 21.03 12.74 -45.05
C PRO A 71 21.77 14.03 -44.63
N ASP A 72 21.22 14.81 -43.71
CA ASP A 72 21.85 16.04 -43.18
C ASP A 72 22.86 15.78 -42.03
N CYS A 73 23.06 14.52 -41.60
CA CYS A 73 23.99 14.16 -40.53
C CYS A 73 25.35 13.68 -41.06
N SER A 74 26.36 14.55 -41.04
CA SER A 74 27.76 14.19 -41.33
C SER A 74 28.36 13.29 -40.24
N LEU A 75 28.28 11.97 -40.43
CA LEU A 75 28.99 10.97 -39.63
C LEU A 75 30.45 10.87 -40.07
N ASP A 76 31.34 11.56 -39.34
CA ASP A 76 32.79 11.50 -39.55
C ASP A 76 33.40 10.27 -38.84
N VAL A 77 33.68 9.21 -39.60
CA VAL A 77 34.19 7.93 -39.08
C VAL A 77 35.72 7.87 -39.21
N GLY A 78 36.39 8.50 -38.24
CA GLY A 78 37.85 8.56 -38.15
C GLY A 78 38.55 7.19 -38.01
N PRO A 79 39.89 7.13 -38.20
CA PRO A 79 40.60 5.89 -38.49
C PRO A 79 40.81 4.98 -37.27
N SER A 80 40.03 3.89 -37.20
CA SER A 80 40.34 2.70 -36.37
C SER A 80 40.49 1.41 -37.19
N LEU A 81 40.49 1.49 -38.54
CA LEU A 81 40.64 0.35 -39.44
C LEU A 81 42.10 -0.10 -39.72
N ALA A 82 43.09 0.58 -39.13
CA ALA A 82 44.52 0.39 -39.44
C ALA A 82 45.14 -0.95 -38.97
N LEU A 83 44.37 -1.86 -38.35
CA LEU A 83 44.85 -3.18 -37.93
C LEU A 83 44.41 -4.35 -38.83
N ALA A 84 43.51 -4.13 -39.80
CA ALA A 84 42.94 -5.21 -40.60
C ALA A 84 43.89 -5.76 -41.70
N SER A 85 44.88 -4.96 -42.13
CA SER A 85 45.63 -5.20 -43.37
C SER A 85 46.78 -6.22 -43.31
N ASN A 86 46.99 -6.90 -42.18
CA ASN A 86 48.19 -7.73 -41.94
C ASN A 86 47.91 -9.23 -41.64
N LEU A 87 46.68 -9.73 -41.85
CA LEU A 87 46.30 -11.11 -41.52
C LEU A 87 46.13 -12.07 -42.71
N GLU A 88 46.36 -11.63 -43.96
CA GLU A 88 46.34 -12.52 -45.14
C GLU A 88 47.60 -13.41 -45.30
N LEU A 89 48.59 -13.33 -44.39
CA LEU A 89 49.95 -13.82 -44.64
C LEU A 89 50.46 -14.96 -43.73
N VAL A 90 49.58 -15.69 -43.04
CA VAL A 90 49.95 -16.94 -42.31
C VAL A 90 48.93 -18.07 -42.55
N ALA A 91 48.77 -18.48 -43.81
CA ALA A 91 47.84 -19.54 -44.21
C ALA A 91 48.48 -20.59 -45.15
N LEU A 92 49.69 -21.06 -44.82
CA LEU A 92 50.41 -22.11 -45.57
C LEU A 92 51.14 -23.09 -44.64
N HIS A 93 51.09 -24.38 -45.00
CA HIS A 93 51.81 -25.55 -44.48
C HIS A 93 51.17 -26.47 -43.39
N LEU A 94 50.96 -27.74 -43.82
CA LEU A 94 51.10 -29.02 -43.08
C LEU A 94 49.96 -29.62 -42.21
N ASN A 95 49.05 -30.34 -42.91
CA ASN A 95 48.60 -31.76 -42.76
C ASN A 95 48.34 -32.48 -41.38
N PRO A 96 47.50 -33.56 -41.36
CA PRO A 96 46.89 -34.13 -40.13
C PRO A 96 47.30 -35.58 -39.75
N ILE A 97 47.19 -35.98 -38.46
CA ILE A 97 47.36 -37.37 -37.97
C ILE A 97 46.43 -37.74 -36.77
N GLN A 98 45.53 -38.72 -37.00
CA GLN A 98 45.04 -39.87 -36.18
C GLN A 98 44.61 -39.78 -34.67
N LEU A 99 43.95 -40.87 -34.21
CA LEU A 99 43.27 -41.17 -32.92
C LEU A 99 43.67 -42.61 -32.46
N PRO A 100 43.26 -43.18 -31.28
CA PRO A 100 42.95 -42.69 -29.91
C PRO A 100 43.87 -43.46 -28.87
N PRO A 101 43.48 -44.26 -27.82
CA PRO A 101 42.40 -44.23 -26.79
C PRO A 101 42.82 -44.60 -25.31
N GLN A 102 41.82 -44.68 -24.40
CA GLN A 102 41.69 -45.51 -23.15
C GLN A 102 42.29 -45.16 -21.75
N SER A 103 41.39 -45.35 -20.75
CA SER A 103 41.52 -45.92 -19.36
C SER A 103 42.21 -45.20 -18.16
N SER A 104 41.68 -45.54 -16.97
CA SER A 104 42.05 -45.18 -15.57
C SER A 104 42.68 -46.40 -14.83
N PRO A 105 43.28 -46.35 -13.60
CA PRO A 105 43.01 -45.44 -12.45
C PRO A 105 44.24 -45.04 -11.54
N THR A 106 43.95 -44.58 -10.31
CA THR A 106 44.78 -44.13 -9.14
C THR A 106 45.76 -45.16 -8.54
N PRO A 107 46.81 -44.83 -7.70
CA PRO A 107 46.78 -43.89 -6.54
C PRO A 107 48.09 -43.10 -6.11
N SER A 108 48.01 -42.47 -4.92
CA SER A 108 48.95 -41.61 -4.12
C SER A 108 50.12 -42.38 -3.41
N PRO A 109 51.10 -41.80 -2.61
CA PRO A 109 51.02 -40.64 -1.67
C PRO A 109 52.33 -39.82 -1.35
N CYS A 110 52.35 -39.15 -0.17
CA CYS A 110 53.48 -38.49 0.56
C CYS A 110 53.88 -37.03 0.19
N SER A 111 54.34 -36.16 1.11
CA SER A 111 54.62 -36.29 2.57
C SER A 111 54.68 -34.96 3.35
N TYR A 112 54.15 -34.95 4.59
CA TYR A 112 54.59 -34.22 5.83
C TYR A 112 54.79 -32.68 5.81
N SER A 113 54.50 -31.94 6.90
CA SER A 113 55.01 -32.16 8.28
C SER A 113 54.07 -31.66 9.40
N ARG A 114 54.45 -31.91 10.66
CA ARG A 114 53.66 -31.67 11.90
C ARG A 114 54.15 -30.43 12.65
N TYR A 115 53.30 -29.86 13.50
CA TYR A 115 53.60 -29.78 14.94
C TYR A 115 52.32 -29.71 15.78
N SER A 116 52.28 -30.47 16.88
CA SER A 116 51.24 -30.44 17.90
C SER A 116 51.75 -31.10 19.18
N VAL A 117 51.48 -30.49 20.34
CA VAL A 117 51.73 -31.10 21.66
C VAL A 117 50.60 -30.65 22.61
N ASN A 118 50.01 -31.60 23.33
CA ASN A 118 49.01 -31.33 24.39
C ASN A 118 49.77 -31.03 25.72
N SER A 119 49.24 -31.00 26.94
CA SER A 119 47.94 -31.30 27.57
C SER A 119 48.03 -30.87 29.04
N THR A 120 46.91 -30.47 29.67
CA THR A 120 46.39 -30.94 31.00
C THR A 120 45.44 -29.89 31.62
N GLY A 121 44.53 -30.36 32.49
CA GLY A 121 43.85 -29.56 33.52
C GLY A 121 43.99 -30.29 34.87
N PRO A 122 43.13 -30.09 35.89
CA PRO A 122 41.96 -29.20 35.98
C PRO A 122 41.97 -28.31 37.26
N SER A 123 40.90 -27.55 37.53
CA SER A 123 40.20 -27.42 38.85
C SER A 123 39.54 -26.03 39.16
N HIS A 124 38.50 -26.08 40.00
CA HIS A 124 37.82 -25.05 40.82
C HIS A 124 37.88 -23.54 40.48
N GLY A 125 36.71 -22.97 40.13
CA GLY A 125 35.74 -22.52 41.15
C GLY A 125 35.77 -21.06 41.65
N SER A 126 35.05 -20.17 40.96
CA SER A 126 34.19 -19.08 41.48
C SER A 126 33.61 -18.32 40.28
N ASP A 127 32.45 -17.65 40.22
CA ASP A 127 31.18 -17.46 40.96
C ASP A 127 30.75 -16.00 40.70
N THR A 128 29.45 -15.72 40.67
CA THR A 128 28.81 -14.38 40.55
C THR A 128 29.04 -13.51 39.28
N ASP A 129 27.91 -13.28 38.57
CA ASP A 129 27.42 -12.02 38.00
C ASP A 129 28.30 -11.06 37.17
N LEU A 130 27.82 -10.76 35.95
CA LEU A 130 27.13 -9.47 35.72
C LEU A 130 26.33 -9.45 34.40
N TRP A 131 25.00 -9.38 34.51
CA TRP A 131 24.15 -8.85 33.44
C TRP A 131 24.37 -7.33 33.34
N THR A 132 24.89 -6.82 32.22
CA THR A 132 24.89 -5.38 31.94
C THR A 132 24.40 -5.05 30.53
N ARG A 133 23.39 -4.18 30.53
CA ARG A 133 22.77 -3.45 29.42
C ARG A 133 23.69 -3.22 28.21
N ALA A 134 23.23 -3.62 27.03
CA ALA A 134 23.41 -2.81 25.83
C ALA A 134 22.24 -1.80 25.78
N ASP A 135 22.52 -0.52 25.45
CA ASP A 135 21.55 0.55 25.61
C ASP A 135 20.41 0.52 24.58
N ALA A 136 19.22 0.91 25.04
CA ALA A 136 18.02 1.08 24.23
C ALA A 136 18.09 2.37 23.38
N SER A 137 19.04 2.44 22.45
CA SER A 137 19.06 3.46 21.41
C SER A 137 17.92 3.21 20.42
N CYS A 138 17.09 4.24 20.20
CA CYS A 138 15.83 4.12 19.46
C CYS A 138 16.06 3.65 18.00
N PRO A 139 15.52 2.49 17.58
CA PRO A 139 15.56 2.07 16.19
C PRO A 139 14.59 2.94 15.38
N VAL A 140 15.13 3.76 14.47
CA VAL A 140 14.35 4.56 13.53
C VAL A 140 13.64 3.62 12.55
N PHE A 141 12.38 3.30 12.81
CA PHE A 141 11.53 2.58 11.87
C PHE A 141 11.23 3.45 10.65
N LEU A 142 11.39 2.87 9.45
CA LEU A 142 10.98 3.52 8.20
C LEU A 142 9.46 3.55 8.12
N GLU A 143 8.87 4.71 8.41
CA GLU A 143 7.43 4.92 8.50
C GLU A 143 6.73 4.95 7.13
N GLU A 144 5.39 4.92 7.12
CA GLU A 144 4.60 4.83 5.90
C GLU A 144 4.85 6.01 4.95
N SER A 145 5.15 5.70 3.68
CA SER A 145 5.12 6.65 2.54
C SER A 145 6.08 7.85 2.59
N GLN A 146 7.34 7.65 3.00
CA GLN A 146 8.42 8.60 2.66
C GLN A 146 8.79 8.58 1.16
N PHE A 147 7.85 8.98 0.29
CA PHE A 147 8.22 9.65 -0.95
C PHE A 147 8.47 11.12 -0.60
N ILE A 148 9.74 11.51 -0.50
CA ILE A 148 10.11 12.92 -0.36
C ILE A 148 9.79 13.63 -1.68
N ALA A 149 8.60 14.20 -1.76
CA ALA A 149 8.27 15.22 -2.73
C ALA A 149 9.11 16.46 -2.39
N HIS A 150 10.31 16.55 -2.99
CA HIS A 150 11.11 17.76 -2.91
C HIS A 150 10.27 18.95 -3.41
N PRO A 151 10.22 20.07 -2.67
CA PRO A 151 9.50 21.24 -3.14
C PRO A 151 10.13 21.72 -4.45
N VAL A 152 9.31 21.83 -5.49
CA VAL A 152 9.71 22.54 -6.71
C VAL A 152 9.83 24.00 -6.34
N LEU A 153 11.07 24.45 -6.12
CA LEU A 153 11.38 25.86 -5.92
C LEU A 153 11.03 26.61 -7.20
N GLU A 154 9.94 27.38 -7.17
CA GLU A 154 9.64 28.35 -8.22
C GLU A 154 10.79 29.36 -8.27
N THR A 155 11.56 29.30 -9.35
CA THR A 155 12.57 30.31 -9.65
C THR A 155 11.88 31.40 -10.45
N ASP A 156 11.69 32.56 -9.81
CA ASP A 156 11.03 33.73 -10.37
C ASP A 156 11.56 34.07 -11.77
N ARG A 157 10.63 34.25 -12.73
CA ARG A 157 10.93 34.59 -14.12
C ARG A 157 9.92 35.59 -14.68
N SER A 158 10.42 36.79 -14.92
CA SER A 158 9.75 37.92 -15.55
C SER A 158 9.05 37.56 -16.89
N PRO A 159 7.96 38.27 -17.26
CA PRO A 159 6.98 37.75 -18.22
C PRO A 159 7.42 37.74 -19.69
N GLY A 160 7.58 36.53 -20.24
CA GLY A 160 7.64 36.28 -21.68
C GLY A 160 6.24 36.04 -22.28
N ARG A 161 5.92 36.67 -23.42
CA ARG A 161 4.61 36.50 -24.08
C ARG A 161 4.54 35.19 -24.86
N GLY A 162 3.55 34.32 -24.59
CA GLY A 162 3.21 33.20 -25.48
C GLY A 162 2.18 32.21 -24.94
N GLY A 163 1.07 32.05 -25.67
CA GLY A 163 0.17 30.88 -25.67
C GLY A 163 -0.10 30.14 -24.35
N GLY A 164 -1.08 30.60 -23.57
CA GLY A 164 -1.48 29.93 -22.34
C GLY A 164 -2.23 28.60 -22.57
N VAL A 165 -1.70 27.51 -22.00
CA VAL A 165 -2.46 26.29 -21.69
C VAL A 165 -2.58 26.20 -20.17
N GLY A 166 -3.55 26.93 -19.61
CA GLY A 166 -3.80 27.03 -18.17
C GLY A 166 -4.47 25.80 -17.59
N GLY A 167 -3.84 24.63 -17.70
CA GLY A 167 -4.27 23.44 -16.98
C GLY A 167 -3.84 23.53 -15.53
N LEU A 168 -4.78 23.69 -14.59
CA LEU A 168 -4.48 23.58 -13.17
C LEU A 168 -4.03 22.14 -12.88
N VAL A 169 -2.74 21.97 -12.55
CA VAL A 169 -2.34 20.85 -11.70
C VAL A 169 -2.77 21.23 -10.29
N PRO A 170 -3.73 20.54 -9.65
CA PRO A 170 -4.10 20.84 -8.28
C PRO A 170 -2.87 20.67 -7.40
N THR A 171 -2.52 21.67 -6.60
CA THR A 171 -1.43 21.56 -5.64
C THR A 171 -1.78 20.43 -4.68
N LEU A 172 -1.09 19.29 -4.81
CA LEU A 172 -1.31 18.11 -3.98
C LEU A 172 -0.98 18.49 -2.54
N HIS A 173 -2.01 18.83 -1.77
CA HIS A 173 -1.86 19.17 -0.37
C HIS A 173 -1.26 17.96 0.32
N LEU A 174 -0.14 18.17 1.02
CA LEU A 174 0.52 17.11 1.77
C LEU A 174 -0.52 16.45 2.68
N LEU A 175 -0.63 15.11 2.59
CA LEU A 175 -1.59 14.35 3.39
C LEU A 175 -1.45 14.79 4.85
N PRO A 176 -2.53 15.23 5.55
CA PRO A 176 -2.39 15.85 6.86
C PRO A 176 -1.61 15.01 7.89
N ARG A 177 -1.61 13.68 7.72
CA ARG A 177 -0.74 12.74 8.47
C ARG A 177 0.73 13.18 8.52
N VAL A 178 1.31 13.66 7.42
CA VAL A 178 2.73 14.07 7.34
C VAL A 178 3.01 15.31 8.21
N GLU A 179 2.10 16.29 8.20
CA GLU A 179 2.21 17.49 9.04
C GLU A 179 2.08 17.14 10.54
N PHE A 180 1.07 16.34 10.90
CA PHE A 180 0.81 16.01 12.30
C PHE A 180 1.80 15.01 12.90
N VAL A 181 2.34 14.06 12.13
CA VAL A 181 3.42 13.16 12.59
C VAL A 181 4.69 13.95 12.90
N ARG A 182 5.08 14.88 12.02
CA ARG A 182 6.22 15.77 12.29
C ARG A 182 5.98 16.59 13.55
N LEU A 183 4.83 17.26 13.65
CA LEU A 183 4.53 18.12 14.79
C LEU A 183 4.45 17.32 16.12
N ALA A 184 3.96 16.09 16.10
CA ALA A 184 3.98 15.20 17.26
C ALA A 184 5.42 14.91 17.74
N SER A 185 6.32 14.56 16.81
CA SER A 185 7.73 14.28 17.12
C SER A 185 8.50 15.51 17.61
N GLU A 186 8.08 16.72 17.25
CA GLU A 186 8.68 17.97 17.71
C GLU A 186 8.23 18.40 19.13
N ASN A 187 7.23 17.73 19.72
CA ASN A 187 6.56 18.19 20.96
C ASN A 187 6.40 17.11 22.06
N ASP A 188 7.06 15.95 21.93
CA ASP A 188 6.97 14.80 22.88
C ASP A 188 5.51 14.41 23.22
N ALA A 189 4.65 14.39 22.20
CA ALA A 189 3.22 14.25 22.35
C ALA A 189 2.73 12.79 22.28
N VAL A 190 1.80 12.41 23.17
CA VAL A 190 1.18 11.08 23.21
C VAL A 190 0.38 10.85 21.92
N ASN A 191 0.84 9.91 21.10
CA ASN A 191 0.35 9.76 19.73
C ASN A 191 -0.93 8.90 19.62
N LEU A 192 -2.08 9.53 19.83
CA LEU A 192 -3.39 8.92 19.62
C LEU A 192 -3.92 9.11 18.18
N GLY A 193 -3.14 9.76 17.30
CA GLY A 193 -3.49 9.97 15.89
C GLY A 193 -3.13 8.77 14.99
N GLN A 194 -2.02 8.08 15.29
CA GLN A 194 -1.51 6.94 14.51
C GLN A 194 -2.51 5.76 14.47
N GLY A 195 -2.82 5.33 13.24
CA GLY A 195 -3.84 4.32 12.92
C GLY A 195 -3.41 2.86 13.06
N PHE A 196 -2.43 2.58 13.92
CA PHE A 196 -1.87 1.26 14.18
C PHE A 196 -1.71 0.99 15.69
N PRO A 197 -1.68 -0.30 16.12
CA PRO A 197 -1.30 -0.68 17.47
C PRO A 197 0.19 -0.40 17.73
N ASP A 198 0.50 0.15 18.89
CA ASP A 198 1.83 0.38 19.46
C ASP A 198 2.31 -0.79 20.36
N PHE A 199 1.47 -1.81 20.54
CA PHE A 199 1.79 -3.07 21.21
C PHE A 199 2.01 -4.23 20.21
N PRO A 200 2.69 -5.33 20.60
CA PRO A 200 2.97 -6.45 19.70
C PRO A 200 1.72 -7.12 19.08
N PRO A 201 1.85 -7.70 17.88
CA PRO A 201 0.86 -8.65 17.36
C PRO A 201 0.71 -9.88 18.27
N PRO A 202 -0.38 -10.67 18.14
CA PRO A 202 -0.52 -11.91 18.91
C PRO A 202 0.57 -12.92 18.51
N ASP A 203 1.05 -13.69 19.48
CA ASP A 203 2.25 -14.55 19.34
C ASP A 203 2.20 -15.44 18.10
N PHE A 204 1.07 -16.10 17.86
CA PHE A 204 0.88 -17.01 16.71
C PHE A 204 1.10 -16.35 15.34
N ALA A 205 0.89 -15.03 15.21
CA ALA A 205 1.17 -14.30 13.98
C ALA A 205 2.67 -13.99 13.85
N VAL A 206 3.32 -13.62 14.96
CA VAL A 206 4.78 -13.43 15.01
C VAL A 206 5.52 -14.74 14.72
N GLU A 207 5.02 -15.85 15.29
CA GLU A 207 5.48 -17.21 15.03
C GLU A 207 5.26 -17.62 13.58
N ALA A 208 4.07 -17.42 13.02
CA ALA A 208 3.78 -17.73 11.62
C ALA A 208 4.69 -16.99 10.63
N PHE A 209 5.15 -15.78 10.94
CA PHE A 209 6.13 -15.08 10.10
C PHE A 209 7.56 -15.56 10.34
N ARG A 210 7.92 -15.91 11.59
CA ARG A 210 9.19 -16.60 11.91
C ARG A 210 9.30 -17.90 11.10
N ASP A 211 8.28 -18.76 11.16
CA ASP A 211 8.20 -20.02 10.41
C ASP A 211 8.33 -19.81 8.90
N ALA A 212 7.70 -18.77 8.36
CA ALA A 212 7.78 -18.45 6.94
C ALA A 212 9.18 -17.99 6.47
N VAL A 213 10.00 -17.40 7.35
CA VAL A 213 11.37 -16.98 7.01
C VAL A 213 12.45 -18.01 7.36
N SER A 214 12.26 -18.83 8.41
CA SER A 214 13.20 -19.89 8.80
C SER A 214 12.86 -21.28 8.27
N GLY A 215 11.70 -21.47 7.63
CA GLY A 215 11.23 -22.74 7.09
C GLY A 215 11.78 -23.08 5.70
N ASN A 216 10.89 -23.44 4.77
CA ASN A 216 11.29 -23.87 3.42
C ASN A 216 11.95 -22.71 2.65
N PHE A 217 13.22 -22.88 2.28
CA PHE A 217 14.02 -21.87 1.57
C PHE A 217 13.37 -21.35 0.28
N MET A 218 12.52 -22.15 -0.40
CA MET A 218 11.77 -21.73 -1.57
C MET A 218 10.75 -20.62 -1.31
N LEU A 219 10.38 -20.35 -0.05
CA LEU A 219 9.53 -19.21 0.31
C LEU A 219 10.24 -17.86 0.11
N ASN A 220 11.57 -17.82 0.00
CA ASN A 220 12.33 -16.62 -0.39
C ASN A 220 12.18 -16.27 -1.89
N GLN A 221 11.51 -17.12 -2.68
CA GLN A 221 11.36 -16.98 -4.14
C GLN A 221 9.94 -16.59 -4.54
N TYR A 222 9.74 -16.25 -5.81
CA TYR A 222 8.42 -15.88 -6.34
C TYR A 222 7.38 -16.99 -6.14
N THR A 223 6.18 -16.59 -5.70
CA THR A 223 4.98 -17.44 -5.69
C THR A 223 4.12 -17.21 -6.94
N LYS A 224 2.87 -17.70 -6.97
CA LYS A 224 1.95 -17.43 -8.09
C LYS A 224 1.51 -15.96 -8.07
N ALA A 225 1.43 -15.34 -9.24
CA ALA A 225 1.18 -13.90 -9.42
C ALA A 225 0.02 -13.38 -8.54
N PHE A 226 -1.16 -13.98 -8.68
CA PHE A 226 -2.39 -13.53 -8.02
C PHE A 226 -2.50 -13.92 -6.53
N GLY A 227 -1.50 -14.60 -5.97
CA GLY A 227 -1.40 -14.92 -4.55
C GLY A 227 -0.76 -16.27 -4.23
N TYR A 228 -0.19 -16.38 -3.03
CA TYR A 228 0.31 -17.64 -2.46
C TYR A 228 -0.83 -18.66 -2.37
N PRO A 229 -0.77 -19.84 -3.02
CA PRO A 229 -1.94 -20.72 -3.12
C PRO A 229 -2.52 -21.24 -1.79
N PRO A 230 -1.74 -21.47 -0.71
CA PRO A 230 -2.32 -21.74 0.62
C PRO A 230 -3.07 -20.54 1.21
N LEU A 231 -2.63 -19.31 0.93
CA LEU A 231 -3.35 -18.09 1.34
C LEU A 231 -4.68 -17.98 0.59
N THR A 232 -4.69 -18.08 -0.75
CA THR A 232 -5.95 -17.94 -1.50
C THR A 232 -6.95 -19.04 -1.14
N LYS A 233 -6.48 -20.26 -0.85
CA LYS A 233 -7.33 -21.36 -0.34
C LYS A 233 -7.93 -21.11 1.05
N ILE A 234 -7.16 -20.59 2.03
CA ILE A 234 -7.74 -20.29 3.35
C ILE A 234 -8.67 -19.08 3.28
N LEU A 235 -8.35 -18.04 2.48
CA LEU A 235 -9.24 -16.92 2.22
C LEU A 235 -10.56 -17.41 1.61
N ALA A 236 -10.52 -18.18 0.52
CA ALA A 236 -11.71 -18.72 -0.13
C ALA A 236 -12.58 -19.57 0.82
N SER A 237 -11.98 -20.55 1.52
CA SER A 237 -12.72 -21.46 2.41
C SER A 237 -13.20 -20.85 3.73
N PHE A 238 -12.59 -19.76 4.20
CA PHE A 238 -13.02 -19.03 5.38
C PHE A 238 -14.07 -17.98 5.04
N PHE A 239 -13.77 -17.09 4.09
CA PHE A 239 -14.71 -16.03 3.69
C PHE A 239 -15.92 -16.58 2.92
N GLY A 240 -15.79 -17.69 2.18
CA GLY A 240 -16.94 -18.35 1.56
C GLY A 240 -17.99 -18.81 2.58
N LYS A 241 -17.58 -19.29 3.76
CA LYS A 241 -18.50 -19.64 4.86
C LYS A 241 -19.18 -18.41 5.47
N LEU A 242 -18.46 -17.29 5.59
CA LEU A 242 -18.96 -16.03 6.15
C LEU A 242 -19.94 -15.35 5.19
N LEU A 243 -19.59 -15.29 3.91
CA LEU A 243 -20.40 -14.71 2.82
C LEU A 243 -21.52 -15.64 2.33
N ARG A 244 -21.48 -16.92 2.72
CA ARG A 244 -22.37 -18.00 2.23
C ARG A 244 -22.30 -18.21 0.72
N GLN A 245 -21.08 -18.11 0.20
CA GLN A 245 -20.76 -18.09 -1.22
C GLN A 245 -19.65 -19.11 -1.53
N GLU A 246 -19.79 -19.85 -2.64
CA GLU A 246 -18.69 -20.64 -3.19
C GLU A 246 -17.68 -19.71 -3.86
N ILE A 247 -16.42 -19.78 -3.43
CA ILE A 247 -15.33 -18.90 -3.86
C ILE A 247 -14.20 -19.76 -4.41
N ASP A 248 -13.89 -19.63 -5.70
CA ASP A 248 -12.72 -20.28 -6.28
C ASP A 248 -11.43 -19.50 -5.94
N PRO A 249 -10.37 -20.15 -5.44
CA PRO A 249 -9.13 -19.50 -5.00
C PRO A 249 -8.19 -19.02 -6.13
N LEU A 250 -8.60 -19.14 -7.39
CA LEU A 250 -7.93 -18.61 -8.59
C LEU A 250 -8.80 -17.55 -9.30
N GLU A 251 -10.11 -17.78 -9.41
CA GLU A 251 -11.04 -16.89 -10.12
C GLU A 251 -11.58 -15.75 -9.24
N ASN A 252 -11.82 -16.01 -7.95
CA ASN A 252 -12.54 -15.11 -7.05
C ASN A 252 -11.68 -14.45 -5.96
N VAL A 253 -10.38 -14.75 -5.91
CA VAL A 253 -9.45 -14.20 -4.91
C VAL A 253 -8.25 -13.55 -5.61
N LEU A 254 -7.84 -12.37 -5.13
CA LEU A 254 -6.58 -11.72 -5.51
C LEU A 254 -5.89 -11.19 -4.25
N VAL A 255 -4.64 -11.59 -4.02
CA VAL A 255 -3.80 -11.03 -2.94
C VAL A 255 -3.14 -9.74 -3.42
N THR A 256 -3.00 -8.76 -2.52
CA THR A 256 -2.52 -7.41 -2.82
C THR A 256 -1.64 -6.84 -1.71
N VAL A 257 -0.90 -5.75 -2.02
CA VAL A 257 -0.05 -5.02 -1.06
C VAL A 257 -0.92 -4.16 -0.13
N GLY A 258 -1.57 -4.85 0.82
CA GLY A 258 -2.54 -4.29 1.75
C GLY A 258 -3.87 -3.92 1.07
N ALA A 259 -4.84 -3.50 1.88
CA ALA A 259 -6.08 -2.96 1.34
C ALA A 259 -5.87 -1.68 0.49
N TYR A 260 -4.79 -0.93 0.75
CA TYR A 260 -4.37 0.17 -0.14
C TYR A 260 -4.10 -0.32 -1.58
N GLY A 261 -3.37 -1.43 -1.74
CA GLY A 261 -3.16 -2.07 -3.04
C GLY A 261 -4.44 -2.64 -3.62
N ALA A 262 -5.32 -3.21 -2.80
CA ALA A 262 -6.64 -3.69 -3.22
C ALA A 262 -7.54 -2.58 -3.79
N LEU A 263 -7.67 -1.47 -3.06
CA LEU A 263 -8.41 -0.28 -3.48
C LEU A 263 -7.86 0.26 -4.80
N PHE A 264 -6.55 0.53 -4.86
CA PHE A 264 -5.89 1.01 -6.08
C PHE A 264 -6.12 0.08 -7.28
N THR A 265 -5.99 -1.24 -7.08
CA THR A 265 -6.24 -2.25 -8.12
C THR A 265 -7.70 -2.24 -8.59
N ALA A 266 -8.66 -2.02 -7.69
CA ALA A 266 -10.08 -1.94 -8.03
C ALA A 266 -10.42 -0.64 -8.80
N PHE A 267 -9.94 0.52 -8.34
CA PHE A 267 -10.14 1.81 -9.03
C PHE A 267 -9.57 1.76 -10.47
N GLN A 268 -8.30 1.39 -10.61
CA GLN A 268 -7.60 1.32 -11.92
C GLN A 268 -8.10 0.21 -12.84
N ALA A 269 -8.95 -0.72 -12.36
CA ALA A 269 -9.53 -1.80 -13.16
C ALA A 269 -10.96 -1.54 -13.63
N LEU A 270 -11.66 -0.55 -13.06
CA LEU A 270 -13.10 -0.36 -13.23
C LEU A 270 -13.52 1.08 -13.57
N VAL A 271 -12.78 2.09 -13.10
CA VAL A 271 -13.09 3.51 -13.31
C VAL A 271 -12.30 4.02 -14.52
N ASP A 272 -12.99 4.75 -15.39
CA ASP A 272 -12.49 5.33 -16.64
C ASP A 272 -12.85 6.83 -16.73
N GLU A 273 -12.37 7.51 -17.76
CA GLU A 273 -12.53 8.95 -17.97
C GLU A 273 -14.01 9.41 -17.98
N GLY A 274 -14.37 10.21 -16.98
CA GLY A 274 -15.71 10.81 -16.84
C GLY A 274 -16.75 9.93 -16.11
N ASP A 275 -16.40 8.73 -15.68
CA ASP A 275 -17.22 7.93 -14.76
C ASP A 275 -17.47 8.66 -13.43
N GLU A 276 -18.54 8.30 -12.73
CA GLU A 276 -18.87 8.82 -11.40
C GLU A 276 -18.68 7.74 -10.33
N VAL A 277 -17.98 8.07 -9.25
CA VAL A 277 -17.86 7.22 -8.06
C VAL A 277 -18.57 7.87 -6.88
N ILE A 278 -19.57 7.19 -6.32
CA ILE A 278 -20.27 7.67 -5.12
C ILE A 278 -19.39 7.38 -3.90
N ILE A 279 -19.07 8.42 -3.13
CA ILE A 279 -18.25 8.36 -1.92
C ILE A 279 -19.08 8.82 -0.72
N ILE A 280 -19.17 7.98 0.31
CA ILE A 280 -19.90 8.29 1.55
C ILE A 280 -18.96 9.01 2.53
N GLU A 281 -19.30 10.25 2.91
CA GLU A 281 -18.55 11.02 3.91
C GLU A 281 -19.03 10.69 5.35
N PRO A 282 -18.11 10.64 6.35
CA PRO A 282 -16.67 10.82 6.19
C PRO A 282 -16.00 9.55 5.59
N PHE A 283 -15.16 9.77 4.59
CA PHE A 283 -14.51 8.70 3.81
C PHE A 283 -13.04 8.51 4.19
N PHE A 284 -12.49 7.32 3.99
CA PHE A 284 -11.06 7.14 4.09
C PHE A 284 -10.35 7.89 2.95
N ASP A 285 -9.45 8.80 3.32
CA ASP A 285 -8.98 9.93 2.52
C ASP A 285 -8.34 9.58 1.16
N CYS A 286 -7.96 8.32 0.92
CA CYS A 286 -7.42 7.89 -0.37
C CYS A 286 -8.48 7.63 -1.45
N TYR A 287 -9.77 7.50 -1.12
CA TYR A 287 -10.82 7.18 -2.11
C TYR A 287 -11.00 8.29 -3.15
N GLU A 288 -10.94 9.57 -2.74
CA GLU A 288 -11.01 10.73 -3.63
C GLU A 288 -9.83 10.79 -4.63
N PRO A 289 -8.54 10.81 -4.20
CA PRO A 289 -7.42 10.85 -5.14
C PRO A 289 -7.27 9.57 -5.97
N MET A 290 -7.67 8.39 -5.47
CA MET A 290 -7.69 7.17 -6.31
C MET A 290 -8.76 7.22 -7.40
N THR A 291 -9.92 7.83 -7.13
CA THR A 291 -10.96 8.10 -8.14
C THR A 291 -10.44 9.06 -9.22
N LEU A 292 -9.86 10.19 -8.78
CA LEU A 292 -9.31 11.21 -9.68
C LEU A 292 -8.13 10.69 -10.54
N MET A 293 -7.27 9.84 -9.96
CA MET A 293 -6.17 9.19 -10.69
C MET A 293 -6.63 8.18 -11.77
N ALA A 294 -7.89 7.75 -11.73
CA ALA A 294 -8.50 6.87 -12.73
C ALA A 294 -9.36 7.62 -13.77
N GLY A 295 -9.29 8.96 -13.83
CA GLY A 295 -10.14 9.78 -14.71
C GLY A 295 -11.59 9.92 -14.23
N GLY A 296 -11.95 9.29 -13.11
CA GLY A 296 -13.28 9.34 -12.52
C GLY A 296 -13.54 10.62 -11.74
N ARG A 297 -14.81 10.97 -11.58
CA ARG A 297 -15.30 12.10 -10.79
C ARG A 297 -15.91 11.64 -9.47
N PRO A 298 -15.37 12.06 -8.31
CA PRO A 298 -16.01 11.85 -7.02
C PRO A 298 -17.40 12.49 -6.95
N VAL A 299 -18.37 11.79 -6.35
CA VAL A 299 -19.73 12.27 -6.07
C VAL A 299 -20.04 11.99 -4.60
N PHE A 300 -20.05 13.04 -3.77
CA PHE A 300 -20.14 12.89 -2.32
C PHE A 300 -21.59 12.84 -1.80
N VAL A 301 -21.83 11.99 -0.80
CA VAL A 301 -23.04 11.96 0.04
C VAL A 301 -22.61 11.91 1.50
N SER A 302 -23.12 12.82 2.32
CA SER A 302 -22.69 12.96 3.72
C SER A 302 -23.62 12.22 4.66
N LEU A 303 -23.05 11.41 5.57
CA LEU A 303 -23.80 10.88 6.71
C LEU A 303 -24.25 12.03 7.62
N LYS A 304 -25.54 12.08 7.95
CA LYS A 304 -26.12 13.16 8.75
C LYS A 304 -26.14 12.76 10.22
N PRO A 305 -25.45 13.47 11.13
CA PRO A 305 -25.61 13.24 12.56
C PRO A 305 -27.05 13.57 12.96
N THR A 306 -27.76 12.61 13.57
CA THR A 306 -29.01 12.90 14.30
C THR A 306 -28.70 12.89 15.79
N PRO A 307 -28.61 14.06 16.46
CA PRO A 307 -28.23 14.14 17.86
C PRO A 307 -29.12 13.32 18.78
N THR A 308 -28.53 12.72 19.82
CA THR A 308 -29.27 12.22 20.98
C THR A 308 -29.91 13.37 21.77
N LYS A 309 -30.73 13.04 22.77
CA LYS A 309 -31.30 14.05 23.67
C LYS A 309 -30.20 14.70 24.50
N ASP A 310 -30.45 15.93 24.95
CA ASP A 310 -29.54 16.66 25.81
C ASP A 310 -29.02 15.80 26.98
N GLN A 311 -27.71 15.88 27.22
CA GLN A 311 -26.92 15.13 28.22
C GLN A 311 -26.48 13.70 27.85
N GLU A 312 -27.00 13.06 26.80
CA GLU A 312 -26.44 11.79 26.31
C GLU A 312 -25.23 12.01 25.38
N LEU A 313 -24.34 11.02 25.27
CA LEU A 313 -23.32 11.01 24.21
C LEU A 313 -23.94 10.51 22.90
N ASP A 314 -23.54 11.11 21.79
CA ASP A 314 -23.91 10.63 20.46
C ASP A 314 -23.27 9.27 20.15
N CYS A 315 -23.86 8.53 19.20
CA CYS A 315 -23.34 7.26 18.74
C CYS A 315 -23.19 7.23 17.21
N SER A 316 -22.15 6.55 16.73
CA SER A 316 -21.88 6.37 15.29
C SER A 316 -23.00 5.64 14.53
N SER A 317 -23.89 4.92 15.23
CA SER A 317 -25.14 4.39 14.66
C SER A 317 -26.11 5.49 14.22
N ASN A 318 -26.10 6.64 14.88
CA ASN A 318 -27.07 7.72 14.70
C ASN A 318 -26.66 8.68 13.56
N TRP A 319 -25.54 8.40 12.90
CA TRP A 319 -25.14 9.08 11.67
C TRP A 319 -25.84 8.39 10.49
N GLN A 320 -26.91 9.00 10.01
CA GLN A 320 -27.84 8.38 9.06
C GLN A 320 -27.39 8.57 7.61
N LEU A 321 -27.51 7.51 6.79
CA LEU A 321 -27.43 7.62 5.34
C LEU A 321 -28.83 7.94 4.78
N ASP A 322 -29.04 9.19 4.39
CA ASP A 322 -30.33 9.68 3.87
C ASP A 322 -30.71 8.96 2.56
N PRO A 323 -31.83 8.23 2.49
CA PRO A 323 -32.21 7.47 1.30
C PRO A 323 -32.49 8.33 0.07
N THR A 324 -33.06 9.53 0.26
CA THR A 324 -33.40 10.44 -0.84
C THR A 324 -32.14 11.12 -1.37
N GLU A 325 -31.26 11.57 -0.48
CA GLU A 325 -29.99 12.15 -0.91
C GLU A 325 -29.09 11.11 -1.57
N LEU A 326 -28.96 9.90 -1.02
CA LEU A 326 -28.18 8.81 -1.61
C LEU A 326 -28.69 8.49 -3.03
N ALA A 327 -30.01 8.25 -3.19
CA ALA A 327 -30.59 7.98 -4.50
C ALA A 327 -30.34 9.11 -5.51
N SER A 328 -30.33 10.38 -5.06
CA SER A 328 -30.04 11.53 -5.93
C SER A 328 -28.61 11.59 -6.49
N LYS A 329 -27.67 10.80 -5.96
CA LYS A 329 -26.29 10.72 -6.47
C LYS A 329 -26.12 9.68 -7.59
N PHE A 330 -27.07 8.77 -7.77
CA PHE A 330 -27.00 7.75 -8.82
C PHE A 330 -27.43 8.34 -10.17
N THR A 331 -26.55 8.23 -11.16
CA THR A 331 -26.78 8.70 -12.54
C THR A 331 -26.40 7.60 -13.54
N SER A 332 -26.66 7.83 -14.83
CA SER A 332 -26.21 6.92 -15.91
C SER A 332 -24.68 6.90 -16.13
N ARG A 333 -23.90 7.65 -15.34
CA ARG A 333 -22.42 7.59 -15.31
C ARG A 333 -21.88 6.99 -14.02
N THR A 334 -22.72 6.63 -13.05
CA THR A 334 -22.25 6.02 -11.81
C THR A 334 -21.64 4.64 -12.11
N LYS A 335 -20.32 4.52 -11.98
CA LYS A 335 -19.59 3.26 -12.16
C LYS A 335 -19.60 2.43 -10.89
N ALA A 336 -19.28 3.10 -9.78
CA ALA A 336 -19.04 2.45 -8.51
C ALA A 336 -19.57 3.27 -7.34
N LEU A 337 -19.83 2.58 -6.23
CA LEU A 337 -19.99 3.17 -4.91
C LEU A 337 -18.91 2.57 -3.99
N ILE A 338 -18.19 3.42 -3.27
CA ILE A 338 -17.24 2.99 -2.23
C ILE A 338 -17.92 3.02 -0.86
N LEU A 339 -18.09 1.84 -0.27
CA LEU A 339 -18.62 1.62 1.07
C LEU A 339 -17.46 1.26 2.00
N ASN A 340 -17.42 1.82 3.22
CA ASN A 340 -16.46 1.42 4.24
C ASN A 340 -17.19 1.10 5.55
N THR A 341 -17.15 -0.16 5.95
CA THR A 341 -17.84 -0.65 7.15
C THR A 341 -17.03 -1.77 7.82
N PRO A 342 -16.70 -1.68 9.11
CA PRO A 342 -16.82 -0.50 9.99
C PRO A 342 -15.99 0.71 9.48
N ASN A 343 -16.60 1.89 9.51
CA ASN A 343 -16.06 3.11 8.90
C ASN A 343 -14.84 3.68 9.66
N ASN A 344 -13.86 4.18 8.92
CA ASN A 344 -12.82 5.10 9.38
C ASN A 344 -13.04 6.45 8.68
N PRO A 345 -13.28 7.57 9.42
CA PRO A 345 -12.91 7.81 10.82
C PRO A 345 -14.01 7.56 11.87
N LEU A 346 -15.28 7.43 11.48
CA LEU A 346 -16.44 7.58 12.37
C LEU A 346 -16.69 6.38 13.32
N GLY A 347 -16.21 5.19 12.96
CA GLY A 347 -16.49 3.96 13.71
C GLY A 347 -17.93 3.45 13.58
N LYS A 348 -18.68 3.91 12.56
CA LYS A 348 -20.01 3.39 12.22
C LYS A 348 -19.91 1.98 11.65
N VAL A 349 -20.66 1.04 12.22
CA VAL A 349 -21.00 -0.23 11.56
C VAL A 349 -22.33 -0.01 10.85
N PHE A 350 -22.39 -0.30 9.55
CA PHE A 350 -23.62 -0.09 8.78
C PHE A 350 -24.66 -1.15 9.15
N SER A 351 -25.89 -0.72 9.39
CA SER A 351 -27.00 -1.61 9.71
C SER A 351 -27.49 -2.37 8.48
N LYS A 352 -28.14 -3.52 8.68
CA LYS A 352 -28.70 -4.33 7.57
C LYS A 352 -29.61 -3.50 6.66
N ALA A 353 -30.44 -2.62 7.22
CA ALA A 353 -31.34 -1.77 6.44
C ALA A 353 -30.60 -0.75 5.55
N GLU A 354 -29.48 -0.19 6.02
CA GLU A 354 -28.64 0.72 5.22
C GLU A 354 -27.88 -0.04 4.12
N LEU A 355 -27.46 -1.28 4.39
CA LEU A 355 -26.84 -2.15 3.39
C LEU A 355 -27.85 -2.62 2.34
N GLU A 356 -29.10 -2.90 2.73
CA GLU A 356 -30.21 -3.21 1.81
C GLU A 356 -30.58 -1.99 0.96
N LEU A 357 -30.57 -0.78 1.51
CA LEU A 357 -30.72 0.47 0.76
C LEU A 357 -29.62 0.64 -0.31
N VAL A 358 -28.35 0.48 0.07
CA VAL A 358 -27.22 0.57 -0.87
C VAL A 358 -27.29 -0.54 -1.92
N ALA A 359 -27.62 -1.78 -1.53
CA ALA A 359 -27.76 -2.91 -2.44
C ALA A 359 -28.86 -2.68 -3.49
N ASN A 360 -30.05 -2.25 -3.06
CA ASN A 360 -31.18 -1.97 -3.96
C ASN A 360 -30.82 -0.90 -5.00
N LEU A 361 -30.15 0.20 -4.61
CA LEU A 361 -29.73 1.25 -5.54
C LEU A 361 -28.62 0.77 -6.49
N CYS A 362 -27.63 0.03 -5.99
CA CYS A 362 -26.59 -0.54 -6.84
C CYS A 362 -27.14 -1.57 -7.84
N GLN A 363 -28.18 -2.33 -7.49
CA GLN A 363 -28.88 -3.23 -8.40
C GLN A 363 -29.74 -2.47 -9.42
N GLN A 364 -30.49 -1.45 -8.98
CA GLN A 364 -31.35 -0.62 -9.84
C GLN A 364 -30.57 0.13 -10.93
N HIS A 365 -29.35 0.57 -10.63
CA HIS A 365 -28.51 1.38 -11.53
C HIS A 365 -27.34 0.61 -12.16
N ASP A 366 -27.27 -0.71 -11.97
CA ASP A 366 -26.18 -1.61 -12.40
C ASP A 366 -24.76 -1.16 -11.96
N VAL A 367 -24.65 -0.61 -10.75
CA VAL A 367 -23.41 -0.09 -10.17
C VAL A 367 -22.60 -1.19 -9.47
N VAL A 368 -21.27 -1.08 -9.49
CA VAL A 368 -20.37 -1.94 -8.70
C VAL A 368 -20.20 -1.41 -7.28
N CYS A 369 -20.40 -2.24 -6.26
CA CYS A 369 -20.04 -1.89 -4.89
C CYS A 369 -18.59 -2.30 -4.61
N ILE A 370 -17.73 -1.33 -4.31
CA ILE A 370 -16.44 -1.61 -3.68
C ILE A 370 -16.68 -1.50 -2.17
N THR A 371 -16.42 -2.56 -1.41
CA THR A 371 -16.67 -2.60 0.04
C THR A 371 -15.36 -2.82 0.79
N ASP A 372 -14.90 -1.77 1.46
CA ASP A 372 -13.71 -1.76 2.32
C ASP A 372 -14.10 -2.25 3.73
N GLU A 373 -13.81 -3.53 3.99
CA GLU A 373 -14.22 -4.27 5.18
C GLU A 373 -13.01 -4.60 6.09
N VAL A 374 -11.91 -3.86 5.99
CA VAL A 374 -10.67 -4.12 6.74
C VAL A 374 -10.85 -4.16 8.26
N TYR A 375 -11.93 -3.56 8.77
CA TYR A 375 -12.27 -3.49 10.18
C TYR A 375 -13.34 -4.52 10.61
N GLN A 376 -13.76 -5.45 9.75
CA GLN A 376 -14.88 -6.39 9.99
C GLN A 376 -14.86 -7.15 11.33
N TRP A 377 -13.66 -7.43 11.87
CA TRP A 377 -13.48 -8.15 13.13
C TRP A 377 -13.65 -7.25 14.36
N LEU A 378 -13.55 -5.94 14.18
CA LEU A 378 -13.53 -4.93 15.23
C LEU A 378 -14.90 -4.27 15.28
N VAL A 379 -15.82 -4.97 15.94
CA VAL A 379 -17.20 -4.55 16.24
C VAL A 379 -17.46 -4.66 17.73
N TYR A 380 -18.28 -3.75 18.26
CA TYR A 380 -18.46 -3.53 19.70
C TYR A 380 -19.93 -3.57 20.12
N ASP A 381 -20.20 -3.69 21.41
CA ASP A 381 -21.55 -3.67 22.03
C ASP A 381 -22.52 -4.74 21.48
N GLY A 382 -21.99 -5.85 20.97
CA GLY A 382 -22.79 -6.90 20.34
C GLY A 382 -23.25 -6.60 18.91
N CYS A 383 -22.83 -5.47 18.31
CA CYS A 383 -22.99 -5.24 16.88
C CYS A 383 -22.29 -6.35 16.07
N GLN A 384 -22.86 -6.71 14.92
CA GLN A 384 -22.28 -7.68 13.99
C GLN A 384 -21.89 -6.98 12.70
N HIS A 385 -20.74 -7.36 12.13
CA HIS A 385 -20.39 -6.97 10.76
C HIS A 385 -21.26 -7.74 9.77
N ILE A 386 -21.76 -7.04 8.75
CA ILE A 386 -22.52 -7.62 7.64
C ILE A 386 -21.83 -7.19 6.35
N SER A 387 -21.21 -8.14 5.65
CA SER A 387 -20.63 -7.90 4.33
C SER A 387 -21.74 -7.72 3.30
N ILE A 388 -21.75 -6.60 2.55
CA ILE A 388 -22.81 -6.33 1.57
C ILE A 388 -22.86 -7.37 0.45
N ALA A 389 -21.72 -7.99 0.13
CA ALA A 389 -21.61 -9.11 -0.81
C ALA A 389 -22.44 -10.36 -0.41
N SER A 390 -22.86 -10.48 0.85
CA SER A 390 -23.70 -11.58 1.34
C SER A 390 -25.21 -11.32 1.21
N LEU A 391 -25.61 -10.13 0.74
CA LEU A 391 -27.02 -9.82 0.45
C LEU A 391 -27.44 -10.42 -0.92
N PRO A 392 -28.73 -10.76 -1.12
CA PRO A 392 -29.20 -11.37 -2.36
C PRO A 392 -28.87 -10.51 -3.60
N GLY A 393 -28.20 -11.10 -4.59
CA GLY A 393 -27.85 -10.42 -5.85
C GLY A 393 -26.75 -9.36 -5.74
N MET A 394 -25.95 -9.37 -4.67
CA MET A 394 -24.82 -8.43 -4.50
C MET A 394 -23.45 -9.02 -4.82
N TRP A 395 -23.25 -10.35 -4.71
CA TRP A 395 -21.97 -10.98 -5.04
C TRP A 395 -21.53 -10.68 -6.49
N GLU A 396 -22.47 -10.69 -7.43
CA GLU A 396 -22.26 -10.48 -8.87
C GLU A 396 -21.71 -9.09 -9.21
N ARG A 397 -21.84 -8.14 -8.27
CA ARG A 397 -21.47 -6.72 -8.42
C ARG A 397 -20.64 -6.15 -7.27
N THR A 398 -20.06 -6.99 -6.41
CA THR A 398 -19.29 -6.52 -5.24
C THR A 398 -17.82 -6.95 -5.28
N LEU A 399 -16.93 -6.04 -4.87
CA LEU A 399 -15.53 -6.32 -4.57
C LEU A 399 -15.28 -6.08 -3.07
N THR A 400 -15.11 -7.17 -2.31
CA THR A 400 -14.86 -7.12 -0.87
C THR A 400 -13.37 -7.07 -0.57
N ILE A 401 -12.95 -6.02 0.13
CA ILE A 401 -11.54 -5.72 0.42
C ILE A 401 -11.25 -5.97 1.90
N GLY A 402 -10.13 -6.67 2.19
CA GLY A 402 -9.65 -6.90 3.56
C GLY A 402 -8.15 -6.72 3.71
N SER A 403 -7.66 -6.63 4.96
CA SER A 403 -6.24 -6.44 5.27
C SER A 403 -5.79 -7.22 6.50
N ALA A 404 -4.78 -8.07 6.31
CA ALA A 404 -4.13 -8.79 7.39
C ALA A 404 -3.61 -7.85 8.50
N GLY A 405 -3.13 -6.66 8.11
CA GLY A 405 -2.59 -5.67 9.04
C GLY A 405 -3.61 -5.05 10.00
N LYS A 406 -4.91 -5.08 9.66
CA LYS A 406 -6.00 -4.71 10.58
C LYS A 406 -6.62 -5.94 11.26
N THR A 407 -6.64 -7.09 10.59
CA THR A 407 -7.11 -8.38 11.12
C THR A 407 -6.25 -8.93 12.27
N PHE A 408 -4.92 -8.86 12.16
CA PHE A 408 -3.98 -9.49 13.09
C PHE A 408 -3.04 -8.47 13.78
N SER A 409 -3.36 -7.17 13.76
CA SER A 409 -2.52 -6.09 14.31
C SER A 409 -1.12 -5.91 13.68
N VAL A 410 -0.88 -6.55 12.53
CA VAL A 410 0.40 -6.55 11.78
C VAL A 410 0.48 -5.50 10.68
N THR A 411 0.20 -4.23 10.99
CA THR A 411 0.02 -3.16 9.99
C THR A 411 1.18 -3.04 8.98
N GLY A 412 2.42 -3.20 9.44
CA GLY A 412 3.64 -3.16 8.60
C GLY A 412 3.82 -4.35 7.64
N TRP A 413 3.07 -5.45 7.75
CA TRP A 413 3.19 -6.58 6.80
C TRP A 413 2.63 -6.27 5.41
N LYS A 414 1.75 -5.26 5.30
CA LYS A 414 1.12 -4.79 4.05
C LYS A 414 0.60 -5.93 3.16
N VAL A 415 -0.12 -6.90 3.74
CA VAL A 415 -0.91 -7.91 3.00
C VAL A 415 -2.40 -7.55 3.08
N GLY A 416 -3.08 -7.69 1.94
CA GLY A 416 -4.52 -7.55 1.80
C GLY A 416 -5.05 -8.41 0.66
N TRP A 417 -6.35 -8.36 0.42
CA TRP A 417 -7.00 -9.16 -0.60
C TRP A 417 -8.25 -8.48 -1.15
N VAL A 418 -8.63 -8.87 -2.37
CA VAL A 418 -9.97 -8.65 -2.93
C VAL A 418 -10.65 -10.00 -3.11
N LEU A 419 -11.92 -10.08 -2.72
CA LEU A 419 -12.85 -11.16 -3.05
C LEU A 419 -13.91 -10.63 -4.00
N GLY A 420 -14.32 -11.40 -5.01
CA GLY A 420 -15.39 -10.98 -5.90
C GLY A 420 -15.65 -11.95 -7.07
N PRO A 421 -16.60 -11.62 -7.94
CA PRO A 421 -16.99 -12.46 -9.06
C PRO A 421 -15.94 -12.40 -10.18
N ASN A 422 -15.73 -13.52 -10.90
CA ASN A 422 -14.73 -13.60 -11.97
C ASN A 422 -14.94 -12.54 -13.09
N SER A 423 -16.20 -12.15 -13.31
CA SER A 423 -16.61 -11.05 -14.19
C SER A 423 -15.85 -9.73 -13.92
N LEU A 424 -15.63 -9.38 -12.66
CA LEU A 424 -14.87 -8.20 -12.23
C LEU A 424 -13.40 -8.55 -11.97
N MET A 425 -13.13 -9.63 -11.25
CA MET A 425 -11.79 -10.00 -10.77
C MET A 425 -10.78 -10.22 -11.90
N LYS A 426 -11.21 -10.61 -13.11
CA LYS A 426 -10.34 -10.70 -14.29
C LYS A 426 -9.65 -9.36 -14.64
N HIS A 427 -10.34 -8.23 -14.48
CA HIS A 427 -9.81 -6.90 -14.76
C HIS A 427 -8.78 -6.48 -13.69
N LEU A 428 -9.08 -6.77 -12.42
CA LEU A 428 -8.15 -6.54 -11.31
C LEU A 428 -6.86 -7.37 -11.47
N ARG A 429 -6.95 -8.61 -11.95
CA ARG A 429 -5.77 -9.43 -12.32
C ARG A 429 -4.97 -8.80 -13.46
N THR A 430 -5.61 -8.18 -14.45
CA THR A 430 -4.92 -7.42 -15.52
C THR A 430 -4.17 -6.20 -14.99
N VAL A 431 -4.71 -5.47 -14.01
CA VAL A 431 -3.97 -4.38 -13.35
C VAL A 431 -2.82 -4.93 -12.50
N HIS A 432 -3.05 -5.98 -11.72
CA HIS A 432 -2.04 -6.56 -10.84
C HIS A 432 -0.80 -7.08 -11.59
N GLN A 433 -1.00 -7.84 -12.68
CA GLN A 433 0.10 -8.41 -13.46
C GLN A 433 0.93 -7.34 -14.21
N ASN A 434 0.35 -6.17 -14.49
CA ASN A 434 1.02 -5.06 -15.19
C ASN A 434 1.52 -3.96 -14.26
N SER A 435 1.41 -4.12 -12.93
CA SER A 435 1.88 -3.14 -11.93
C SER A 435 2.97 -3.72 -11.02
N ILE A 436 2.63 -4.73 -10.20
CA ILE A 436 3.57 -5.36 -9.26
C ILE A 436 3.86 -6.83 -9.55
N TYR A 437 2.98 -7.51 -10.30
CA TYR A 437 3.00 -8.92 -10.69
C TYR A 437 2.95 -9.94 -9.54
N HIS A 438 3.72 -9.76 -8.46
CA HIS A 438 3.76 -10.64 -7.29
C HIS A 438 3.62 -9.85 -5.99
N CYS A 439 2.96 -10.43 -4.99
CA CYS A 439 3.11 -10.01 -3.59
C CYS A 439 4.22 -10.82 -2.89
N PRO A 440 4.84 -10.31 -1.79
CA PRO A 440 5.90 -11.03 -1.07
C PRO A 440 5.44 -12.39 -0.53
N THR A 441 6.18 -13.46 -0.81
CA THR A 441 5.74 -14.84 -0.52
C THR A 441 5.64 -15.15 0.98
N GLN A 442 6.58 -14.65 1.80
CA GLN A 442 6.69 -15.03 3.21
C GLN A 442 5.61 -14.40 4.10
N THR A 443 5.28 -13.12 3.90
CA THR A 443 4.17 -12.47 4.62
C THR A 443 2.82 -13.12 4.26
N GLN A 444 2.64 -13.58 3.01
CA GLN A 444 1.45 -14.32 2.62
C GLN A 444 1.35 -15.70 3.30
N ALA A 445 2.47 -16.41 3.48
CA ALA A 445 2.49 -17.66 4.22
C ALA A 445 2.13 -17.45 5.70
N ALA A 446 2.70 -16.42 6.33
CA ALA A 446 2.39 -16.03 7.70
C ALA A 446 0.90 -15.72 7.92
N VAL A 447 0.30 -14.96 6.99
CA VAL A 447 -1.15 -14.67 7.00
C VAL A 447 -1.99 -15.93 6.76
N ALA A 448 -1.53 -16.85 5.93
CA ALA A 448 -2.25 -18.11 5.69
C ALA A 448 -2.33 -18.97 6.96
N GLN A 449 -1.20 -19.16 7.66
CA GLN A 449 -1.11 -19.87 8.93
C GLN A 449 -1.91 -19.16 10.04
N SER A 450 -1.88 -17.82 10.08
CA SER A 450 -2.69 -17.01 11.00
C SER A 450 -4.20 -17.21 10.80
N PHE A 451 -4.68 -17.25 9.55
CA PHE A 451 -6.08 -17.57 9.26
C PHE A 451 -6.44 -19.05 9.49
N GLN A 452 -5.49 -19.98 9.32
CA GLN A 452 -5.73 -21.39 9.64
C GLN A 452 -5.99 -21.59 11.14
N ARG A 453 -5.26 -20.88 12.02
CA ARG A 453 -5.55 -20.83 13.46
C ARG A 453 -6.96 -20.29 13.72
N GLU A 454 -7.28 -19.12 13.20
CA GLU A 454 -8.57 -18.48 13.49
C GLU A 454 -9.77 -19.22 12.88
N GLN A 455 -9.58 -19.95 11.77
CA GLN A 455 -10.61 -20.87 11.25
C GLN A 455 -10.83 -22.07 12.18
N LEU A 456 -9.76 -22.63 12.77
CA LEU A 456 -9.86 -23.75 13.72
C LEU A 456 -10.50 -23.33 15.06
N HIS A 457 -10.21 -22.11 15.51
CA HIS A 457 -10.74 -21.56 16.76
C HIS A 457 -11.99 -20.69 16.59
N PHE A 458 -12.62 -20.68 15.40
CA PHE A 458 -13.66 -19.71 15.07
C PHE A 458 -14.83 -19.74 16.06
N GLY A 459 -15.14 -18.58 16.66
CA GLY A 459 -16.18 -18.42 17.69
C GLY A 459 -15.82 -18.93 19.08
N GLN A 460 -14.63 -19.50 19.30
CA GLN A 460 -14.17 -19.95 20.63
C GLN A 460 -13.59 -18.78 21.44
N PRO A 461 -13.66 -18.80 22.79
CA PRO A 461 -13.03 -17.78 23.65
C PRO A 461 -11.50 -17.65 23.53
N SER A 462 -10.83 -18.54 22.79
CA SER A 462 -9.39 -18.57 22.49
C SER A 462 -9.02 -18.03 21.09
N SER A 463 -10.01 -17.65 20.29
CA SER A 463 -9.82 -16.95 19.00
C SER A 463 -9.44 -15.49 19.23
N TYR A 464 -8.47 -15.00 18.46
CA TYR A 464 -8.10 -13.58 18.44
C TYR A 464 -9.28 -12.70 18.02
N PHE A 465 -10.11 -13.16 17.08
CA PHE A 465 -11.33 -12.46 16.65
C PHE A 465 -12.43 -12.40 17.72
N VAL A 466 -12.30 -13.13 18.84
CA VAL A 466 -13.15 -12.97 20.03
C VAL A 466 -12.46 -12.11 21.09
N GLN A 467 -11.19 -12.40 21.40
CA GLN A 467 -10.46 -11.74 22.48
C GLN A 467 -10.09 -10.28 22.17
N PHE A 468 -9.62 -10.01 20.95
CA PHE A 468 -9.09 -8.70 20.58
C PHE A 468 -10.15 -7.59 20.52
N PRO A 469 -11.37 -7.82 19.99
CA PRO A 469 -12.44 -6.83 20.06
C PRO A 469 -12.89 -6.56 21.50
N GLN A 470 -12.96 -7.58 22.37
CA GLN A 470 -13.33 -7.42 23.79
C GLN A 470 -12.26 -6.67 24.61
N ALA A 471 -10.98 -6.87 24.30
CA ALA A 471 -9.90 -6.06 24.87
C ALA A 471 -9.97 -4.61 24.35
N THR A 472 -10.19 -4.44 23.05
CA THR A 472 -10.23 -3.13 22.41
C THR A 472 -11.45 -2.30 22.83
N GLN A 473 -12.60 -2.93 23.06
CA GLN A 473 -13.79 -2.24 23.57
C GLN A 473 -13.52 -1.60 24.93
N ARG A 474 -12.80 -2.29 25.84
CA ARG A 474 -12.42 -1.71 27.14
C ARG A 474 -11.53 -0.47 26.98
N LYS A 475 -10.64 -0.46 25.97
CA LYS A 475 -9.79 0.70 25.62
C LYS A 475 -10.60 1.85 25.00
N ARG A 476 -11.58 1.55 24.15
CA ARG A 476 -12.59 2.53 23.69
C ARG A 476 -13.32 3.16 24.88
N ASP A 477 -13.84 2.34 25.78
CA ASP A 477 -14.65 2.79 26.93
C ASP A 477 -13.82 3.60 27.94
N HIS A 478 -12.54 3.28 28.08
CA HIS A 478 -11.55 4.09 28.80
C HIS A 478 -11.39 5.47 28.15
N MET A 479 -11.00 5.50 26.87
CA MET A 479 -10.76 6.75 26.15
C MET A 479 -11.98 7.66 26.10
N ILE A 480 -13.20 7.11 25.96
CA ILE A 480 -14.45 7.89 26.04
C ILE A 480 -14.52 8.66 27.37
N ARG A 481 -14.38 7.97 28.51
CA ARG A 481 -14.47 8.60 29.84
C ARG A 481 -13.36 9.61 30.07
N SER A 482 -12.12 9.32 29.65
CA SER A 482 -10.99 10.22 29.85
C SER A 482 -11.16 11.51 29.03
N LEU A 483 -11.54 11.43 27.75
CA LEU A 483 -11.74 12.62 26.91
C LEU A 483 -12.90 13.52 27.41
N GLN A 484 -13.97 12.92 27.96
CA GLN A 484 -15.04 13.71 28.61
C GLN A 484 -14.55 14.57 29.78
N SER A 485 -13.46 14.18 30.47
CA SER A 485 -12.98 14.88 31.67
C SER A 485 -12.43 16.29 31.41
N VAL A 486 -12.09 16.61 30.15
CA VAL A 486 -11.65 17.94 29.68
C VAL A 486 -12.71 18.64 28.82
N GLY A 487 -13.93 18.09 28.72
CA GLY A 487 -15.04 18.70 27.96
C GLY A 487 -15.05 18.40 26.45
N LEU A 488 -14.24 17.46 25.96
CA LEU A 488 -14.45 16.88 24.64
C LEU A 488 -15.71 16.00 24.67
N ARG A 489 -16.41 15.85 23.53
CA ARG A 489 -17.64 15.03 23.45
C ARG A 489 -17.46 13.85 22.48
N PRO A 490 -16.98 12.69 22.95
CA PRO A 490 -16.79 11.50 22.11
C PRO A 490 -18.11 10.96 21.53
N ILE A 491 -18.09 10.62 20.26
CA ILE A 491 -19.15 9.87 19.59
C ILE A 491 -18.83 8.38 19.76
N ILE A 492 -19.77 7.63 20.35
CA ILE A 492 -19.60 6.22 20.68
C ILE A 492 -19.46 5.39 19.39
N SER A 493 -18.24 4.94 19.15
CA SER A 493 -17.86 4.09 18.03
C SER A 493 -18.37 2.66 18.21
N LYS A 494 -19.00 2.09 17.17
CA LYS A 494 -19.46 0.69 17.13
C LYS A 494 -18.47 -0.28 16.49
N GLY A 495 -17.38 0.23 15.92
CA GLY A 495 -16.32 -0.59 15.33
C GLY A 495 -15.13 0.22 14.79
N SER A 496 -14.20 -0.45 14.11
CA SER A 496 -12.89 0.09 13.71
C SER A 496 -11.94 0.41 14.88
N TYR A 497 -10.77 0.98 14.58
CA TYR A 497 -9.80 1.43 15.60
C TYR A 497 -10.14 2.80 16.22
N PHE A 498 -11.19 3.48 15.74
CA PHE A 498 -11.34 4.92 15.91
C PHE A 498 -12.64 5.32 16.58
N LEU A 499 -12.57 6.45 17.29
CA LEU A 499 -13.71 7.30 17.61
C LEU A 499 -13.41 8.72 17.15
N ILE A 500 -14.46 9.52 16.97
CA ILE A 500 -14.33 10.97 16.81
C ILE A 500 -14.91 11.67 18.04
N ALA A 501 -14.39 12.84 18.38
CA ALA A 501 -14.95 13.71 19.41
C ALA A 501 -15.36 15.04 18.80
N ASP A 502 -16.54 15.53 19.17
CA ASP A 502 -17.02 16.87 18.85
C ASP A 502 -16.25 17.90 19.69
N ILE A 503 -15.82 18.98 19.04
CA ILE A 503 -15.08 20.11 19.62
C ILE A 503 -15.82 21.46 19.43
N SER A 504 -17.12 21.44 19.13
CA SER A 504 -17.95 22.65 18.99
C SER A 504 -17.93 23.54 20.23
N ASP A 505 -17.90 22.95 21.43
CA ASP A 505 -17.79 23.68 22.69
C ASP A 505 -16.44 24.43 22.80
N PHE A 506 -15.36 23.86 22.27
CA PHE A 506 -14.08 24.56 22.14
C PHE A 506 -14.12 25.60 21.01
N LYS A 507 -14.73 25.29 19.85
CA LYS A 507 -14.88 26.22 18.73
C LYS A 507 -15.63 27.50 19.10
N SER A 508 -16.62 27.37 19.99
CA SER A 508 -17.39 28.49 20.54
C SER A 508 -16.60 29.32 21.57
N LYS A 509 -15.78 28.67 22.41
CA LYS A 509 -15.02 29.31 23.49
C LYS A 509 -13.64 29.85 23.06
N MET A 510 -13.07 29.30 21.98
CA MET A 510 -11.71 29.58 21.49
C MET A 510 -11.66 29.68 19.94
N PRO A 511 -12.53 30.48 19.28
CA PRO A 511 -12.59 30.53 17.81
C PRO A 511 -11.29 30.99 17.14
N ASP A 512 -10.56 31.89 17.80
CA ASP A 512 -9.42 32.65 17.28
C ASP A 512 -8.07 31.89 17.35
N LEU A 513 -8.10 30.57 17.22
CA LEU A 513 -6.87 29.78 17.10
C LEU A 513 -6.09 30.13 15.82
N PRO A 514 -4.75 30.25 15.87
CA PRO A 514 -3.94 30.63 14.72
C PRO A 514 -3.88 29.51 13.67
N GLY A 515 -3.83 29.91 12.40
CA GLY A 515 -3.68 29.04 11.24
C GLY A 515 -3.65 29.83 9.93
N ALA A 516 -3.72 29.13 8.80
CA ALA A 516 -3.86 29.78 7.50
C ALA A 516 -5.28 30.34 7.27
N VAL A 517 -5.41 31.23 6.28
CA VAL A 517 -6.73 31.69 5.79
C VAL A 517 -7.52 30.47 5.30
N ASP A 518 -8.81 30.43 5.62
CA ASP A 518 -9.73 29.32 5.35
C ASP A 518 -9.31 27.95 5.94
N GLU A 519 -8.36 27.89 6.88
CA GLU A 519 -7.97 26.64 7.53
C GLU A 519 -9.09 26.12 8.48
N PRO A 520 -9.61 24.89 8.25
CA PRO A 520 -10.63 24.28 9.10
C PRO A 520 -10.26 24.29 10.58
N TYR A 521 -11.23 24.58 11.46
CA TYR A 521 -10.97 24.77 12.88
C TYR A 521 -10.31 23.55 13.55
N ASP A 522 -10.72 22.33 13.21
CA ASP A 522 -10.13 21.09 13.74
C ASP A 522 -8.62 20.95 13.49
N ARG A 523 -8.12 21.42 12.34
CA ARG A 523 -6.68 21.46 12.04
C ARG A 523 -5.94 22.42 12.96
N ARG A 524 -6.50 23.62 13.14
CA ARG A 524 -5.97 24.66 14.06
C ARG A 524 -6.04 24.17 15.51
N PHE A 525 -7.12 23.50 15.91
CA PHE A 525 -7.30 22.90 17.22
C PHE A 525 -6.28 21.80 17.52
N ILE A 526 -5.98 20.91 16.57
CA ILE A 526 -4.95 19.87 16.79
C ILE A 526 -3.54 20.47 16.82
N LYS A 527 -3.24 21.48 15.99
CA LYS A 527 -1.97 22.24 16.08
C LYS A 527 -1.79 22.89 17.44
N TRP A 528 -2.87 23.38 18.06
CA TRP A 528 -2.88 23.88 19.43
C TRP A 528 -2.75 22.74 20.46
N MET A 529 -3.53 21.66 20.34
CA MET A 529 -3.59 20.56 21.30
C MET A 529 -2.27 19.79 21.41
N ILE A 530 -1.56 19.58 20.30
CA ILE A 530 -0.22 18.96 20.32
C ILE A 530 0.76 19.86 21.08
N LYS A 531 0.85 21.14 20.71
CA LYS A 531 1.82 22.10 21.28
C LYS A 531 1.56 22.47 22.74
N ASN A 532 0.30 22.50 23.17
CA ASN A 532 -0.09 23.00 24.48
C ASN A 532 -0.48 21.89 25.48
N LYS A 533 -0.96 20.74 24.98
CA LYS A 533 -1.50 19.63 25.81
C LYS A 533 -0.77 18.30 25.60
N GLY A 534 0.15 18.21 24.64
CA GLY A 534 0.94 16.99 24.39
C GLY A 534 0.09 15.81 23.92
N LEU A 535 -1.02 16.05 23.22
CA LEU A 535 -1.94 15.04 22.71
C LEU A 535 -2.11 15.16 21.19
N VAL A 536 -1.97 14.05 20.47
CA VAL A 536 -2.14 13.99 19.01
C VAL A 536 -3.49 13.39 18.64
N ALA A 537 -4.23 14.06 17.76
CA ALA A 537 -5.39 13.50 17.04
C ALA A 537 -5.24 13.77 15.53
N ILE A 538 -6.19 13.32 14.71
CA ILE A 538 -6.25 13.66 13.27
C ILE A 538 -7.52 14.48 13.00
N PRO A 539 -7.46 15.60 12.24
CA PRO A 539 -8.65 16.40 11.92
C PRO A 539 -9.62 15.59 11.06
N VAL A 540 -10.92 15.65 11.37
CA VAL A 540 -11.95 14.94 10.61
C VAL A 540 -12.22 15.64 9.27
N SER A 541 -11.91 16.93 9.13
CA SER A 541 -11.89 17.64 7.84
C SER A 541 -10.95 17.01 6.81
N ALA A 542 -9.99 16.17 7.21
CA ALA A 542 -9.18 15.37 6.27
C ALA A 542 -9.93 14.21 5.60
N PHE A 543 -11.16 13.90 6.05
CA PHE A 543 -12.00 12.79 5.60
C PHE A 543 -13.32 13.30 4.94
N TYR A 544 -13.35 14.59 4.58
CA TYR A 544 -14.44 15.27 3.88
C TYR A 544 -13.92 15.96 2.63
N SER A 545 -14.75 16.02 1.59
CA SER A 545 -14.46 16.76 0.36
C SER A 545 -14.27 18.25 0.65
N GLN A 546 -13.39 18.93 -0.10
CA GLN A 546 -13.05 20.34 0.15
C GLN A 546 -14.28 21.28 0.31
N PRO A 547 -15.39 21.15 -0.47
CA PRO A 547 -16.57 21.99 -0.29
C PRO A 547 -17.28 21.80 1.06
N HIS A 548 -17.18 20.61 1.66
CA HIS A 548 -17.87 20.21 2.90
C HIS A 548 -17.01 20.37 4.16
N GLN A 549 -15.69 20.50 4.05
CA GLN A 549 -14.79 20.65 5.22
C GLN A 549 -15.23 21.77 6.17
N LYS A 550 -15.70 22.91 5.64
CA LYS A 550 -16.25 24.06 6.40
C LYS A 550 -17.52 23.77 7.22
N HIS A 551 -18.17 22.62 7.01
CA HIS A 551 -19.37 22.17 7.73
C HIS A 551 -19.08 21.04 8.73
N PHE A 552 -17.87 20.47 8.69
CA PHE A 552 -17.43 19.34 9.51
C PHE A 552 -16.02 19.56 10.09
N ASP A 553 -15.67 20.83 10.36
CA ASP A 553 -14.40 21.27 10.94
C ASP A 553 -14.41 21.29 12.48
N HIS A 554 -15.40 20.65 13.10
CA HIS A 554 -15.61 20.58 14.55
C HIS A 554 -15.56 19.15 15.10
N TYR A 555 -14.91 18.23 14.39
CA TYR A 555 -14.63 16.87 14.87
C TYR A 555 -13.14 16.52 14.79
N ILE A 556 -12.64 15.75 15.76
CA ILE A 556 -11.26 15.21 15.76
C ILE A 556 -11.25 13.70 16.03
N ARG A 557 -10.39 12.96 15.34
CA ARG A 557 -10.32 11.49 15.41
C ARG A 557 -9.18 11.01 16.32
N PHE A 558 -9.53 10.17 17.28
CA PHE A 558 -8.59 9.44 18.14
C PHE A 558 -8.57 7.94 17.82
N CYS A 559 -7.45 7.28 18.10
CA CYS A 559 -7.24 5.84 17.94
C CYS A 559 -7.08 5.20 19.33
N PHE A 560 -8.10 4.48 19.81
CA PHE A 560 -8.07 3.80 21.12
C PHE A 560 -7.31 2.46 21.10
N VAL A 561 -6.86 2.01 19.92
CA VAL A 561 -6.02 0.82 19.80
C VAL A 561 -4.58 1.21 20.10
N LYS A 562 -4.31 1.34 21.40
CA LYS A 562 -3.05 1.75 22.02
C LYS A 562 -2.74 0.88 23.24
N ASP A 563 -1.50 0.87 23.72
CA ASP A 563 -1.10 0.12 24.91
C ASP A 563 -1.67 0.75 26.20
N GLU A 564 -1.78 -0.04 27.27
CA GLU A 564 -2.21 0.47 28.58
C GLU A 564 -1.28 1.58 29.10
N SER A 565 0.02 1.50 28.82
CA SER A 565 0.98 2.56 29.17
C SER A 565 0.74 3.86 28.39
N THR A 566 0.40 3.77 27.10
CA THR A 566 0.02 4.93 26.27
C THR A 566 -1.31 5.55 26.71
N LEU A 567 -2.28 4.74 27.16
CA LEU A 567 -3.53 5.23 27.74
C LEU A 567 -3.30 5.92 29.10
N GLN A 568 -2.40 5.42 29.94
CA GLN A 568 -2.00 6.08 31.19
C GLN A 568 -1.26 7.41 30.93
N ALA A 569 -0.42 7.47 29.88
CA ALA A 569 0.22 8.71 29.46
C ALA A 569 -0.79 9.75 28.95
N MET A 570 -1.82 9.31 28.21
CA MET A 570 -2.97 10.13 27.84
C MET A 570 -3.70 10.65 29.08
N ASP A 571 -4.05 9.79 30.04
CA ASP A 571 -4.77 10.19 31.25
C ASP A 571 -3.99 11.26 32.05
N LYS A 572 -2.66 11.13 32.13
CA LYS A 572 -1.80 12.16 32.75
C LYS A 572 -1.92 13.50 32.04
N LYS A 573 -1.87 13.52 30.69
CA LYS A 573 -2.04 14.75 29.90
C LYS A 573 -3.44 15.35 30.00
N LEU A 574 -4.48 14.52 30.13
CA LEU A 574 -5.84 14.97 30.35
C LEU A 574 -6.05 15.53 31.77
N GLN A 575 -5.39 14.96 32.79
CA GLN A 575 -5.40 15.50 34.15
C GLN A 575 -4.63 16.84 34.24
N GLU A 576 -3.45 16.93 33.62
CA GLU A 576 -2.70 18.20 33.48
C GLU A 576 -3.59 19.28 32.84
N TRP A 577 -4.27 18.97 31.73
CA TRP A 577 -5.20 19.89 31.05
C TRP A 577 -6.44 20.23 31.90
N LYS A 578 -6.99 19.27 32.64
CA LYS A 578 -8.18 19.48 33.48
C LYS A 578 -7.90 20.45 34.64
N GLU A 579 -6.69 20.44 35.19
CA GLU A 579 -6.26 21.38 36.22
C GLU A 579 -6.16 22.80 35.64
N GLU A 580 -5.63 22.97 34.43
CA GLU A 580 -5.61 24.26 33.69
C GLU A 580 -7.00 24.77 33.27
N LEU A 581 -8.05 23.93 33.30
CA LEU A 581 -9.44 24.33 33.03
C LEU A 581 -10.22 24.68 34.31
N GLY A 582 -9.65 24.41 35.50
CA GLY A 582 -10.25 24.68 36.81
C GLY A 582 -9.59 25.81 37.60
N ALA A 583 -8.54 26.42 37.03
CA ALA A 583 -7.78 27.55 37.58
C ALA A 583 -8.16 28.89 36.91
#